data_AF-A0A6B2LAP6-F1
#
_entry.id   AF-A0A6B2LAP6-F1
#
_cell.length_a   1.000
_cell.length_b   1.000
_cell.length_c   1.000
_cell.angle_alpha   90.00
_cell.angle_beta   90.00
_cell.angle_gamma   90.00
#
_symmetry.space_group_name_H-M   'P 1'
#
loop_
_entity.id
_entity.type
_entity.pdbx_description
1 polymer ?
#
loop_
_entity_poly.entity_id
_entity_poly.type
_entity_poly.pdbx_seq_one_letter_code
_entity_poly.pdbx_strand_id
1 'polypeptide(L)'
;MRLKKKEWKAVYCVVIGGSFYYYKSSTDTDPKGHIDLAGHHIVSPLEIKGEKKKHTFSIQAADNASTAGENSLFIGSCGADVELKSWKTSLEEAIHKDKSDPPTVVAQKTKKQSVVGRAKKKAASKTATSALGKKVMKAIVNEETTMLLNSLKRIVKAESGSQKQADDLEKNIIKIAVKSFLLIENKSLSPDDFLVADKPLREAFELMVRVFNGRSRVKEEKIVEALHKVEELLKKAEEVITNLLAPHLTSKNMLRISSAFGCIASADFLLTVFKKPELEDDLDKLIDAMEYYTQFHYH
;
A
#
# COMPACT_ATOMS: atom_id res chain seq x y z
N MET A 1 -7.14 -36.11 13.15
CA MET A 1 -7.74 -34.77 13.33
C MET A 1 -7.03 -33.79 12.39
N ARG A 2 -7.64 -33.40 11.27
CA ARG A 2 -7.00 -32.52 10.27
C ARG A 2 -6.89 -31.10 10.85
N LEU A 3 -5.67 -30.64 11.16
CA LEU A 3 -5.41 -29.23 11.46
C LEU A 3 -5.94 -28.39 10.28
N LYS A 4 -6.98 -27.58 10.53
CA LYS A 4 -7.50 -26.63 9.55
C LYS A 4 -6.33 -25.74 9.11
N LYS A 5 -6.10 -25.68 7.80
CA LYS A 5 -5.11 -24.79 7.17
C LYS A 5 -5.32 -23.39 7.75
N LYS A 6 -4.36 -22.87 8.54
CA LYS A 6 -4.44 -21.51 9.09
C LYS A 6 -4.47 -20.54 7.91
N GLU A 7 -5.61 -19.88 7.69
CA GLU A 7 -5.76 -18.90 6.62
C GLU A 7 -5.14 -17.57 7.03
N TRP A 8 -4.38 -16.95 6.13
CA TRP A 8 -3.88 -15.59 6.30
C TRP A 8 -5.05 -14.61 6.42
N LYS A 9 -5.02 -13.80 7.47
CA LYS A 9 -6.03 -12.77 7.73
C LYS A 9 -5.37 -11.40 7.72
N ALA A 10 -5.95 -10.48 6.95
CA ALA A 10 -5.56 -9.08 7.03
C ALA A 10 -5.98 -8.52 8.39
N VAL A 11 -5.01 -7.97 9.11
CA VAL A 11 -5.17 -7.32 10.42
C VAL A 11 -4.59 -5.92 10.35
N TYR A 12 -5.03 -5.05 11.25
CA TYR A 12 -4.38 -3.75 11.46
C TYR A 12 -3.45 -3.88 12.67
N CYS A 13 -2.19 -3.51 12.54
CA CYS A 13 -1.19 -3.67 13.59
C CYS A 13 -0.66 -2.31 14.01
N VAL A 14 -0.34 -2.18 15.30
CA VAL A 14 0.27 -0.98 15.87
C VAL A 14 1.40 -1.40 16.80
N VAL A 15 2.55 -0.74 16.69
CA VAL A 15 3.63 -0.83 17.67
C VAL A 15 3.63 0.48 18.44
N ILE A 16 3.50 0.41 19.77
CA ILE A 16 3.52 1.57 20.66
C ILE A 16 4.30 1.21 21.92
N GLY A 17 5.27 2.05 22.28
CA GLY A 17 6.25 1.70 23.31
C GLY A 17 6.89 0.35 23.00
N GLY A 18 6.90 -0.54 24.01
CA GLY A 18 7.36 -1.93 23.90
C GLY A 18 6.25 -2.95 23.67
N SER A 19 5.09 -2.54 23.16
CA SER A 19 3.94 -3.43 22.94
C SER A 19 3.49 -3.42 21.48
N PHE A 20 3.20 -4.62 20.95
CA PHE A 20 2.62 -4.84 19.63
C PHE A 20 1.15 -5.22 19.77
N TYR A 21 0.26 -4.43 19.17
CA TYR A 21 -1.18 -4.66 19.16
C TYR A 21 -1.66 -5.04 17.76
N TYR A 22 -2.66 -5.93 17.68
CA TYR A 22 -3.34 -6.19 16.42
C TYR A 22 -4.87 -6.12 16.58
N TYR A 23 -5.51 -5.53 15.58
CA TYR A 23 -6.94 -5.22 15.50
C TYR A 23 -7.52 -5.85 14.24
N LYS A 24 -8.85 -5.96 14.19
CA LYS A 24 -9.53 -6.37 12.94
C LYS A 24 -9.61 -5.20 11.96
N SER A 25 -9.69 -3.97 12.44
CA SER A 25 -9.63 -2.74 11.65
C SER A 25 -9.05 -1.58 12.45
N SER A 26 -8.59 -0.52 11.77
CA SER A 26 -8.03 0.68 12.41
C SER A 26 -9.03 1.50 13.21
N THR A 27 -10.34 1.21 13.08
CA THR A 27 -11.41 1.88 13.82
C THR A 27 -11.91 1.08 15.02
N ASP A 28 -11.32 -0.10 15.27
CA ASP A 28 -11.66 -0.89 16.45
C ASP A 28 -11.09 -0.20 17.71
N THR A 29 -11.91 -0.09 18.76
CA THR A 29 -11.49 0.47 20.06
C THR A 29 -10.59 -0.49 20.83
N ASP A 30 -10.87 -1.79 20.72
CA ASP A 30 -10.21 -2.82 21.51
C ASP A 30 -9.36 -3.73 20.62
N PRO A 31 -8.09 -3.98 20.99
CA PRO A 31 -7.24 -4.89 20.25
C PRO A 31 -7.80 -6.31 20.29
N LYS A 32 -7.58 -7.07 19.20
CA LYS A 32 -7.85 -8.50 19.15
C LYS A 32 -6.82 -9.32 19.93
N GLY A 33 -5.65 -8.75 20.15
CA GLY A 33 -4.62 -9.26 21.04
C GLY A 33 -3.41 -8.33 21.01
N HIS A 34 -2.45 -8.63 21.89
CA HIS A 34 -1.20 -7.90 21.99
C HIS A 34 -0.06 -8.83 22.39
N ILE A 35 1.17 -8.36 22.17
CA ILE A 35 2.40 -9.00 22.59
C ILE A 35 3.28 -7.92 23.20
N ASP A 36 3.69 -8.10 24.45
CA ASP A 36 4.76 -7.29 25.04
C ASP A 36 6.10 -7.77 24.47
N LEU A 37 6.80 -6.88 23.78
CA LEU A 37 7.95 -7.23 22.94
C LEU A 37 9.24 -7.45 23.75
N ALA A 38 9.30 -7.00 24.99
CA ALA A 38 10.45 -7.24 25.86
C ALA A 38 10.77 -8.74 25.95
N GLY A 39 12.04 -9.09 25.71
CA GLY A 39 12.49 -10.49 25.73
C GLY A 39 12.03 -11.34 24.53
N HIS A 40 11.49 -10.74 23.48
CA HIS A 40 11.18 -11.44 22.23
C HIS A 40 12.20 -11.09 21.15
N HIS A 41 12.29 -11.90 20.10
CA HIS A 41 13.13 -11.61 18.93
C HIS A 41 12.33 -11.66 17.64
N ILE A 42 12.76 -10.84 16.67
CA ILE A 42 12.14 -10.72 15.35
C ILE A 42 12.92 -11.55 14.35
N VAL A 43 12.26 -12.54 13.75
CA VAL A 43 12.84 -13.36 12.69
C VAL A 43 12.29 -12.92 11.34
N SER A 44 13.17 -12.60 10.39
CA SER A 44 12.83 -12.24 9.02
C SER A 44 13.99 -12.56 8.07
N PRO A 45 13.76 -13.21 6.92
CA PRO A 45 12.49 -13.79 6.47
C PRO A 45 12.10 -15.02 7.30
N LEU A 46 10.80 -15.30 7.42
CA LEU A 46 10.35 -16.53 8.07
C LEU A 46 10.70 -17.75 7.23
N GLU A 47 11.31 -18.75 7.84
CA GLU A 47 11.55 -20.04 7.23
C GLU A 47 10.42 -21.00 7.61
N ILE A 48 9.67 -21.48 6.61
CA ILE A 48 8.59 -22.44 6.81
C ILE A 48 8.93 -23.70 6.03
N LYS A 49 9.19 -24.81 6.74
CA LYS A 49 9.55 -26.10 6.14
C LYS A 49 10.79 -26.03 5.22
N GLY A 50 11.83 -25.29 5.62
CA GLY A 50 13.06 -25.14 4.83
C GLY A 50 13.00 -24.09 3.72
N GLU A 51 11.84 -23.46 3.50
CA GLU A 51 11.69 -22.39 2.51
C GLU A 51 11.58 -21.01 3.19
N LYS A 52 12.49 -20.10 2.83
CA LYS A 52 12.39 -18.68 3.19
C LYS A 52 11.22 -18.04 2.45
N LYS A 53 10.23 -17.54 3.20
CA LYS A 53 9.10 -16.79 2.64
C LYS A 53 9.44 -15.31 2.57
N LYS A 54 9.46 -14.76 1.35
CA LYS A 54 9.70 -13.32 1.13
C LYS A 54 8.65 -12.46 1.84
N HIS A 55 9.05 -11.27 2.29
CA HIS A 55 8.19 -10.27 2.92
C HIS A 55 7.48 -10.78 4.19
N THR A 56 8.05 -11.75 4.91
CA THR A 56 7.44 -12.28 6.13
C THR A 56 8.32 -12.04 7.34
N PHE A 57 7.69 -11.88 8.51
CA PHE A 57 8.36 -11.82 9.79
C PHE A 57 7.61 -12.65 10.83
N SER A 58 8.29 -13.01 11.91
CA SER A 58 7.65 -13.57 13.11
C SER A 58 8.19 -12.97 14.39
N ILE A 59 7.30 -12.77 15.36
CA ILE A 59 7.65 -12.45 16.74
C ILE A 59 7.72 -13.79 17.50
N GLN A 60 8.88 -14.11 18.06
CA GLN A 60 9.14 -15.38 18.74
C GLN A 60 9.50 -15.14 20.21
N ALA A 61 9.08 -16.05 21.09
CA ALA A 61 9.49 -16.04 22.48
C ALA A 61 10.97 -16.44 22.63
N ALA A 62 11.67 -15.92 23.64
CA ALA A 62 13.09 -16.19 23.89
C ALA A 62 13.43 -17.66 24.18
N ASP A 63 12.47 -18.48 24.63
CA ASP A 63 12.76 -19.84 25.09
C ASP A 63 12.87 -20.85 23.94
N ASN A 64 14.10 -21.33 23.73
CA ASN A 64 14.55 -22.59 23.11
C ASN A 64 13.47 -23.45 22.39
N ALA A 65 13.45 -23.43 21.05
CA ALA A 65 13.05 -24.58 20.25
C ALA A 65 13.64 -24.51 18.82
N SER A 66 14.18 -25.64 18.39
CA SER A 66 15.02 -25.90 17.20
C SER A 66 14.32 -25.83 15.83
N THR A 67 13.20 -25.11 15.70
CA THR A 67 12.45 -25.05 14.43
C THR A 67 11.71 -23.72 14.26
N ALA A 68 12.10 -22.95 13.24
CA ALA A 68 11.42 -21.71 12.85
C ALA A 68 9.93 -22.01 12.53
N GLY A 69 9.02 -21.37 13.28
CA GLY A 69 7.57 -21.43 13.06
C GLY A 69 6.74 -22.14 14.15
N GLU A 70 7.36 -22.90 15.06
CA GLU A 70 6.61 -23.55 16.16
C GLU A 70 6.45 -22.66 17.40
N ASN A 71 7.40 -21.74 17.65
CA ASN A 71 7.36 -20.81 18.78
C ASN A 71 7.00 -19.35 18.38
N SER A 72 6.35 -19.18 17.22
CA SER A 72 5.92 -17.86 16.75
C SER A 72 4.61 -17.46 17.42
N LEU A 73 4.67 -16.40 18.24
CA LEU A 73 3.49 -15.76 18.83
C LEU A 73 2.68 -15.01 17.78
N PHE A 74 3.36 -14.45 16.79
CA PHE A 74 2.75 -13.78 15.66
C PHE A 74 3.55 -14.05 14.39
N ILE A 75 2.85 -14.21 13.28
CA ILE A 75 3.44 -14.32 11.94
C ILE A 75 2.78 -13.28 11.06
N GLY A 76 3.59 -12.37 10.53
CA GLY A 76 3.17 -11.30 9.61
C GLY A 76 3.68 -11.52 8.19
N SER A 77 2.95 -10.97 7.23
CA SER A 77 3.39 -10.83 5.84
C SER A 77 3.11 -9.40 5.39
N CYS A 78 4.11 -8.76 4.81
CA CYS A 78 4.06 -7.43 4.23
C CYS A 78 3.87 -7.52 2.71
N GLY A 79 3.44 -6.42 2.09
CA GLY A 79 3.26 -6.31 0.64
C GLY A 79 4.59 -6.17 -0.11
N ALA A 80 5.58 -5.53 0.50
CA ALA A 80 6.86 -5.21 -0.14
C ALA A 80 8.05 -5.28 0.84
N ASP A 81 9.28 -5.35 0.31
CA ASP A 81 10.52 -5.37 1.10
C ASP A 81 10.72 -4.10 1.92
N VAL A 82 10.37 -2.92 1.38
CA VAL A 82 10.47 -1.65 2.12
C VAL A 82 9.55 -1.63 3.35
N GLU A 83 8.34 -2.16 3.22
CA GLU A 83 7.40 -2.30 4.32
C GLU A 83 7.92 -3.28 5.36
N LEU A 84 8.45 -4.44 4.92
CA LEU A 84 9.07 -5.42 5.81
C LEU A 84 10.25 -4.83 6.60
N LYS A 85 11.13 -4.07 5.94
CA LYS A 85 12.27 -3.39 6.59
C LYS A 85 11.79 -2.42 7.66
N SER A 86 10.81 -1.57 7.33
CA SER A 86 10.22 -0.62 8.28
C SER A 86 9.61 -1.31 9.50
N TRP A 87 8.83 -2.38 9.29
CA TRP A 87 8.26 -3.17 10.39
C TRP A 87 9.34 -3.82 11.25
N LYS A 88 10.36 -4.41 10.62
CA LYS A 88 11.46 -5.05 11.34
C LYS A 88 12.17 -4.06 12.26
N THR A 89 12.58 -2.91 11.72
CA THR A 89 13.22 -1.84 12.51
C THR A 89 12.32 -1.37 13.65
N SER A 90 11.04 -1.10 13.37
CA SER A 90 10.08 -0.64 14.39
C SER A 90 9.90 -1.65 15.53
N LEU A 91 9.83 -2.94 15.20
CA LEU A 91 9.69 -4.02 16.18
C LEU A 91 10.99 -4.22 16.98
N GLU A 92 12.15 -4.18 16.33
CA GLU A 92 13.46 -4.30 16.98
C GLU A 92 13.72 -3.16 17.96
N GLU A 93 13.41 -1.92 17.58
CA GLU A 93 13.50 -0.78 18.49
C GLU A 93 12.51 -0.89 19.66
N ALA A 94 11.33 -1.44 19.42
CA ALA A 94 10.29 -1.55 20.45
C ALA A 94 10.62 -2.63 21.51
N ILE A 95 11.42 -3.65 21.20
CA ILE A 95 11.88 -4.64 22.19
C ILE A 95 12.57 -3.97 23.40
N HIS A 96 13.22 -2.82 23.17
CA HIS A 96 13.97 -2.08 24.19
C HIS A 96 13.17 -0.97 24.89
N LYS A 97 11.87 -0.83 24.59
CA LYS A 97 10.99 0.19 25.17
C LYS A 97 10.11 -0.41 26.26
N ASP A 98 9.67 0.42 27.20
CA ASP A 98 8.68 0.01 28.20
C ASP A 98 7.33 -0.28 27.56
N LYS A 99 6.63 -1.29 28.08
CA LYS A 99 5.28 -1.62 27.63
C LYS A 99 4.37 -0.40 27.71
N SER A 100 3.44 -0.30 26.77
CA SER A 100 2.53 0.85 26.67
C SER A 100 1.11 0.37 26.44
N ASP A 101 0.14 1.08 26.98
CA ASP A 101 -1.28 0.82 26.78
C ASP A 101 -1.69 0.97 25.30
N PRO A 102 -2.76 0.28 24.85
CA PRO A 102 -3.23 0.41 23.49
C PRO A 102 -3.61 1.87 23.18
N PRO A 103 -3.39 2.34 21.94
CA PRO A 103 -3.77 3.69 21.55
C PRO A 103 -5.28 3.91 21.75
N THR A 104 -5.64 5.07 22.30
CA THR A 104 -7.04 5.45 22.49
C THR A 104 -7.67 5.80 21.15
N VAL A 105 -8.40 4.88 20.54
CA VAL A 105 -9.15 5.14 19.30
C VAL A 105 -10.52 5.70 19.65
N VAL A 106 -10.79 6.95 19.26
CA VAL A 106 -12.15 7.51 19.34
C VAL A 106 -13.04 6.76 18.36
N ALA A 107 -14.04 6.04 18.86
CA ALA A 107 -14.93 5.21 18.06
C ALA A 107 -15.63 6.02 16.95
N GLN A 108 -15.16 5.91 15.71
CA GLN A 108 -15.94 6.37 14.57
C GLN A 108 -17.06 5.37 14.31
N LYS A 109 -18.31 5.81 14.47
CA LYS A 109 -19.52 5.02 14.19
C LYS A 109 -19.58 4.64 12.71
N THR A 110 -18.90 3.57 12.31
CA THR A 110 -19.18 2.89 11.04
C THR A 110 -20.56 2.25 11.16
N LYS A 111 -21.59 2.87 10.55
CA LYS A 111 -22.93 2.28 10.47
C LYS A 111 -22.82 0.84 9.95
N LYS A 112 -23.16 -0.13 10.80
CA LYS A 112 -23.28 -1.55 10.38
C LYS A 112 -24.24 -1.60 9.19
N GLN A 113 -23.73 -1.94 8.00
CA GLN A 113 -24.55 -2.03 6.79
C GLN A 113 -25.61 -3.12 6.96
N SER A 114 -26.89 -2.75 6.86
CA SER A 114 -28.02 -3.68 6.89
C SER A 114 -27.95 -4.69 5.74
N VAL A 115 -28.70 -5.80 5.84
CA VAL A 115 -28.80 -6.82 4.77
C VAL A 115 -29.24 -6.16 3.44
N VAL A 116 -30.15 -5.19 3.50
CA VAL A 116 -30.56 -4.35 2.37
C VAL A 116 -29.38 -3.50 1.85
N GLY A 117 -28.56 -2.94 2.73
CA GLY A 117 -27.33 -2.24 2.35
C GLY A 117 -26.30 -3.14 1.66
N ARG A 118 -26.19 -4.41 2.07
CA ARG A 118 -25.32 -5.41 1.40
C ARG A 118 -25.88 -5.83 0.05
N ALA A 119 -27.20 -5.98 -0.08
CA ALA A 119 -27.86 -6.27 -1.36
C ALA A 119 -27.71 -5.11 -2.35
N LYS A 120 -27.94 -3.87 -1.91
CA LYS A 120 -27.68 -2.65 -2.69
C LYS A 120 -26.22 -2.52 -3.09
N LYS A 121 -25.28 -2.80 -2.18
CA LYS A 121 -23.84 -2.83 -2.47
C LYS A 121 -23.48 -3.91 -3.48
N LYS A 122 -24.11 -5.09 -3.43
CA LYS A 122 -23.89 -6.18 -4.40
C LYS A 122 -24.42 -5.81 -5.78
N ALA A 123 -25.58 -5.16 -5.85
CA ALA A 123 -26.14 -4.61 -7.09
C ALA A 123 -25.27 -3.48 -7.67
N ALA A 124 -24.79 -2.54 -6.83
CA ALA A 124 -23.90 -1.45 -7.21
C ALA A 124 -22.46 -1.91 -7.53
N SER A 125 -22.00 -3.02 -6.96
CA SER A 125 -20.67 -3.61 -7.22
C SER A 125 -20.57 -4.29 -8.58
N LYS A 126 -21.68 -4.42 -9.32
CA LYS A 126 -21.67 -4.63 -10.77
C LYS A 126 -21.31 -3.30 -11.44
N THR A 127 -20.08 -2.83 -11.18
CA THR A 127 -19.60 -1.50 -11.55
C THR A 127 -19.41 -1.33 -13.06
N ALA A 128 -19.36 -2.41 -13.84
CA ALA A 128 -19.26 -2.31 -15.30
C ALA A 128 -20.63 -2.09 -16.00
N THR A 129 -21.74 -2.49 -15.38
CA THR A 129 -23.04 -2.56 -16.07
C THR A 129 -24.12 -1.63 -15.52
N SER A 130 -23.97 -1.13 -14.29
CA SER A 130 -24.88 -0.11 -13.74
C SER A 130 -24.57 1.29 -14.28
N ALA A 131 -25.57 2.17 -14.40
CA ALA A 131 -25.37 3.56 -14.86
C ALA A 131 -24.37 4.33 -14.00
N LEU A 132 -24.45 4.18 -12.67
CA LEU A 132 -23.47 4.73 -11.73
C LEU A 132 -22.09 4.12 -11.96
N GLY A 133 -22.01 2.81 -12.18
CA GLY A 133 -20.76 2.13 -12.46
C GLY A 133 -20.08 2.60 -13.74
N LYS A 134 -20.84 2.79 -14.84
CA LYS A 134 -20.34 3.38 -16.08
C LYS A 134 -19.85 4.82 -15.88
N LYS A 135 -20.57 5.64 -15.10
CA LYS A 135 -20.15 7.00 -14.72
C LYS A 135 -18.82 6.98 -13.95
N VAL A 136 -18.70 6.11 -12.94
CA VAL A 136 -17.49 5.90 -12.14
C VAL A 136 -16.32 5.49 -13.04
N MET A 137 -16.51 4.49 -13.90
CA MET A 137 -15.46 3.99 -14.78
C MET A 137 -15.04 5.04 -15.82
N LYS A 138 -15.98 5.81 -16.39
CA LYS A 138 -15.65 6.88 -17.33
C LYS A 138 -14.89 8.04 -16.65
N ALA A 139 -15.22 8.36 -15.40
CA ALA A 139 -14.53 9.39 -14.64
C ALA A 139 -13.12 8.97 -14.20
N ILE A 140 -12.88 7.68 -13.98
CA ILE A 140 -11.60 7.16 -13.50
C ILE A 140 -10.70 6.69 -14.65
N VAL A 141 -11.26 6.16 -15.73
CA VAL A 141 -10.52 5.52 -16.83
C VAL A 141 -10.73 6.34 -18.10
N ASN A 142 -10.17 7.55 -18.12
CA ASN A 142 -9.94 8.30 -19.36
C ASN A 142 -8.72 7.72 -20.11
N GLU A 143 -8.46 8.24 -21.30
CA GLU A 143 -7.37 7.79 -22.17
C GLU A 143 -6.01 7.91 -21.46
N GLU A 144 -5.78 9.03 -20.77
CA GLU A 144 -4.53 9.32 -20.07
C GLU A 144 -4.34 8.44 -18.84
N THR A 145 -5.39 8.20 -18.04
CA THR A 145 -5.30 7.23 -16.93
C THR A 145 -5.06 5.83 -17.47
N THR A 146 -5.66 5.48 -18.61
CA THR A 146 -5.47 4.17 -19.25
C THR A 146 -4.03 4.01 -19.70
N MET A 147 -3.43 5.04 -20.31
CA MET A 147 -2.02 5.06 -20.68
C MET A 147 -1.13 4.91 -19.44
N LEU A 148 -1.37 5.72 -18.40
CA LEU A 148 -0.63 5.66 -17.13
C LEU A 148 -0.65 4.25 -16.52
N LEU A 149 -1.84 3.66 -16.36
CA LEU A 149 -2.01 2.33 -15.76
C LEU A 149 -1.37 1.22 -16.61
N ASN A 150 -1.52 1.28 -17.93
CA ASN A 150 -0.95 0.28 -18.83
C ASN A 150 0.58 0.33 -18.84
N SER A 151 1.16 1.52 -18.88
CA SER A 151 2.62 1.69 -18.82
C SER A 151 3.17 1.19 -17.48
N LEU A 152 2.58 1.60 -16.36
CA LEU A 152 2.94 1.09 -15.03
C LEU A 152 2.86 -0.44 -14.96
N LYS A 153 1.78 -1.02 -15.48
CA LYS A 153 1.57 -2.47 -15.51
C LYS A 153 2.67 -3.19 -16.30
N ARG A 154 3.03 -2.69 -17.49
CA ARG A 154 4.08 -3.28 -18.33
C ARG A 154 5.44 -3.20 -17.65
N ILE A 155 5.78 -2.04 -17.09
CA ILE A 155 7.02 -1.82 -16.34
C ILE A 155 7.10 -2.79 -15.15
N VAL A 156 6.05 -2.88 -14.33
CA VAL A 156 6.04 -3.78 -13.16
C VAL A 156 6.09 -5.24 -13.57
N LYS A 157 5.43 -5.64 -14.66
CA LYS A 157 5.52 -7.01 -15.17
C LYS A 157 6.95 -7.36 -15.58
N ALA A 158 7.60 -6.47 -16.31
CA ALA A 158 8.95 -6.67 -16.83
C ALA A 158 10.00 -6.64 -15.73
N GLU A 159 9.84 -5.78 -14.72
CA GLU A 159 10.74 -5.74 -13.56
C GLU A 159 10.57 -6.99 -12.68
N SER A 160 9.33 -7.28 -12.27
CA SER A 160 9.08 -8.36 -11.30
C SER A 160 9.07 -9.76 -11.90
N GLY A 161 8.99 -9.88 -13.23
CA GLY A 161 8.72 -11.13 -13.95
C GLY A 161 7.32 -11.72 -13.68
N SER A 162 6.43 -10.98 -13.02
CA SER A 162 5.16 -11.48 -12.50
C SER A 162 3.96 -10.76 -13.11
N GLN A 163 3.30 -11.41 -14.07
CA GLN A 163 2.02 -10.94 -14.61
C GLN A 163 0.98 -10.72 -13.51
N LYS A 164 0.96 -11.62 -12.51
CA LYS A 164 0.03 -11.53 -11.38
C LYS A 164 0.25 -10.26 -10.55
N GLN A 165 1.51 -9.91 -10.26
CA GLN A 165 1.83 -8.69 -9.51
C GLN A 165 1.40 -7.44 -10.26
N ALA A 166 1.64 -7.41 -11.57
CA ALA A 166 1.20 -6.33 -12.45
C ALA A 166 -0.33 -6.19 -12.50
N ASP A 167 -1.06 -7.30 -12.65
CA ASP A 167 -2.54 -7.31 -12.63
C ASP A 167 -3.11 -6.91 -11.26
N ASP A 168 -2.47 -7.34 -10.16
CA ASP A 168 -2.89 -6.98 -8.81
C ASP A 168 -2.62 -5.48 -8.52
N LEU A 169 -1.53 -4.90 -9.04
CA LEU A 169 -1.26 -3.46 -8.96
C LEU A 169 -2.36 -2.64 -9.63
N GLU A 170 -2.62 -2.89 -10.92
CA GLU A 170 -3.66 -2.18 -11.70
C GLU A 170 -5.01 -2.27 -10.98
N LYS A 171 -5.39 -3.48 -10.57
CA LYS A 171 -6.63 -3.74 -9.84
C LYS A 171 -6.68 -3.01 -8.50
N ASN A 172 -5.58 -2.94 -7.77
CA ASN A 172 -5.53 -2.24 -6.49
C ASN A 172 -5.74 -0.74 -6.68
N ILE A 173 -5.06 -0.12 -7.66
CA ILE A 173 -5.24 1.30 -8.00
C ILE A 173 -6.70 1.58 -8.38
N ILE A 174 -7.28 0.80 -9.31
CA ILE A 174 -8.69 0.95 -9.72
C ILE A 174 -9.63 0.81 -8.51
N LYS A 175 -9.38 -0.16 -7.62
CA LYS A 175 -10.24 -0.35 -6.43
C LYS A 175 -10.16 0.81 -5.45
N ILE A 176 -8.99 1.42 -5.30
CA ILE A 176 -8.80 2.61 -4.45
C ILE A 176 -9.57 3.78 -5.08
N ALA A 177 -9.32 4.08 -6.36
CA ALA A 177 -9.99 5.17 -7.08
C ALA A 177 -11.52 5.04 -7.07
N VAL A 178 -12.06 3.85 -7.37
CA VAL A 178 -13.51 3.59 -7.33
C VAL A 178 -14.08 3.84 -5.93
N LYS A 179 -13.34 3.47 -4.88
CA LYS A 179 -13.80 3.65 -3.51
C LYS A 179 -13.75 5.12 -3.10
N SER A 180 -12.70 5.86 -3.47
CA SER A 180 -12.63 7.31 -3.28
C SER A 180 -13.80 8.02 -3.97
N PHE A 181 -14.04 7.72 -5.25
CA PHE A 181 -15.16 8.28 -6.01
C PHE A 181 -16.52 8.01 -5.34
N LEU A 182 -16.76 6.77 -4.87
CA LEU A 182 -18.01 6.43 -4.19
C LEU A 182 -18.17 7.13 -2.83
N LEU A 183 -17.08 7.46 -2.14
CA LEU A 183 -17.11 8.25 -0.89
C LEU A 183 -17.40 9.73 -1.18
N ILE A 184 -16.96 10.25 -2.32
CA ILE A 184 -17.30 11.59 -2.77
C ILE A 184 -18.78 11.68 -3.17
N GLU A 185 -19.25 10.77 -4.03
CA GLU A 185 -20.66 10.78 -4.49
C GLU A 185 -21.66 10.59 -3.36
N ASN A 186 -21.28 9.88 -2.29
CA ASN A 186 -22.14 9.68 -1.11
C ASN A 186 -21.94 10.74 -0.02
N LYS A 187 -21.12 11.78 -0.29
CA LYS A 187 -20.81 12.90 0.62
C LYS A 187 -20.16 12.48 1.94
N SER A 188 -19.50 11.32 1.99
CA SER A 188 -18.67 10.93 3.15
C SER A 188 -17.31 11.61 3.13
N LEU A 189 -16.82 11.95 1.94
CA LEU A 189 -15.63 12.76 1.68
C LEU A 189 -15.97 13.84 0.65
N SER A 190 -15.16 14.87 0.57
CA SER A 190 -15.17 15.90 -0.46
C SER A 190 -14.00 15.70 -1.44
N PRO A 191 -14.05 16.27 -2.66
CA PRO A 191 -12.89 16.34 -3.53
C PRO A 191 -11.70 17.04 -2.86
N ASP A 192 -11.96 18.08 -2.07
CA ASP A 192 -10.96 18.90 -1.39
C ASP A 192 -10.12 18.09 -0.40
N ASP A 193 -10.70 17.06 0.22
CA ASP A 193 -9.98 16.16 1.13
C ASP A 193 -8.81 15.45 0.41
N PHE A 194 -8.89 15.27 -0.91
CA PHE A 194 -7.84 14.64 -1.71
C PHE A 194 -6.80 15.65 -2.22
N LEU A 195 -7.02 16.96 -2.14
CA LEU A 195 -6.03 17.97 -2.57
C LEU A 195 -4.73 17.90 -1.76
N VAL A 196 -4.81 17.49 -0.50
CA VAL A 196 -3.63 17.27 0.36
C VAL A 196 -2.75 16.14 -0.17
N ALA A 197 -3.34 15.14 -0.82
CA ALA A 197 -2.63 14.05 -1.48
C ALA A 197 -2.20 14.40 -2.91
N ASP A 198 -2.93 15.28 -3.60
CA ASP A 198 -2.62 15.73 -4.96
C ASP A 198 -1.25 16.40 -5.02
N LYS A 199 -0.99 17.37 -4.13
CA LYS A 199 0.26 18.14 -4.14
C LYS A 199 1.53 17.27 -4.16
N PRO A 200 1.76 16.35 -3.19
CA PRO A 200 2.96 15.51 -3.21
C PRO A 200 3.00 14.56 -4.41
N LEU A 201 1.85 14.03 -4.86
CA LEU A 201 1.80 13.16 -6.05
C LEU A 201 2.18 13.93 -7.33
N ARG A 202 1.70 15.15 -7.47
CA ARG A 202 2.00 16.06 -8.58
C ARG A 202 3.46 16.48 -8.58
N GLU A 203 4.00 16.89 -7.44
CA GLU A 203 5.43 17.19 -7.28
C GLU A 203 6.30 15.99 -7.66
N ALA A 204 5.87 14.76 -7.34
CA ALA A 204 6.56 13.55 -7.76
C ALA A 204 6.55 13.38 -9.28
N PHE A 205 5.41 13.62 -9.93
CA PHE A 205 5.26 13.53 -11.38
C PHE A 205 6.10 14.60 -12.10
N GLU A 206 6.05 15.85 -11.65
CA GLU A 206 6.86 16.95 -12.20
C GLU A 206 8.36 16.64 -12.13
N LEU A 207 8.79 16.07 -11.00
CA LEU A 207 10.18 15.69 -10.83
C LEU A 207 10.57 14.51 -11.73
N MET A 208 9.71 13.49 -11.86
CA MET A 208 9.91 12.38 -12.80
C MET A 208 10.07 12.86 -14.24
N VAL A 209 9.16 13.73 -14.71
CA VAL A 209 9.21 14.33 -16.05
C VAL A 209 10.51 15.10 -16.26
N ARG A 210 10.89 15.96 -15.30
CA ARG A 210 12.12 16.76 -15.37
C ARG A 210 13.38 15.89 -15.43
N VAL A 211 13.46 14.88 -14.57
CA VAL A 211 14.63 13.98 -14.50
C VAL A 211 14.72 13.15 -15.76
N PHE A 212 13.61 12.61 -16.26
CA PHE A 212 13.58 11.86 -17.51
C PHE A 212 14.04 12.74 -18.68
N ASN A 213 13.46 13.92 -18.90
CA ASN A 213 13.81 14.79 -20.02
C ASN A 213 15.26 15.32 -19.93
N GLY A 214 15.77 15.51 -18.71
CA GLY A 214 17.13 15.97 -18.44
C GLY A 214 18.20 14.87 -18.40
N ARG A 215 17.83 13.58 -18.43
CA ARG A 215 18.73 12.46 -18.07
C ARG A 215 20.02 12.38 -18.87
N SER A 216 20.00 12.82 -20.13
CA SER A 216 21.19 12.84 -21.00
C SER A 216 22.20 13.94 -20.67
N ARG A 217 21.80 14.94 -19.86
CA ARG A 217 22.59 16.14 -19.54
C ARG A 217 22.93 16.27 -18.05
N VAL A 218 22.38 15.39 -17.22
CA VAL A 218 22.50 15.43 -15.76
C VAL A 218 23.35 14.25 -15.31
N LYS A 219 24.21 14.48 -14.30
CA LYS A 219 25.04 13.42 -13.73
C LYS A 219 24.19 12.36 -13.03
N GLU A 220 24.65 11.11 -13.05
CA GLU A 220 23.92 9.98 -12.47
C GLU A 220 23.59 10.19 -10.98
N GLU A 221 24.48 10.79 -10.20
CA GLU A 221 24.23 11.05 -8.77
C GLU A 221 23.03 11.96 -8.56
N LYS A 222 22.82 12.94 -9.45
CA LYS A 222 21.68 13.85 -9.39
C LYS A 222 20.37 13.18 -9.81
N ILE A 223 20.43 12.19 -10.69
CA ILE A 223 19.28 11.35 -11.04
C ILE A 223 18.88 10.52 -9.81
N VAL A 224 19.85 9.88 -9.14
CA VAL A 224 19.62 9.09 -7.93
C VAL A 224 19.00 9.94 -6.81
N GLU A 225 19.58 11.11 -6.52
CA GLU A 225 19.03 12.06 -5.53
C GLU A 225 17.56 12.44 -5.85
N ALA A 226 17.26 12.71 -7.12
CA ALA A 226 15.91 13.09 -7.52
C ALA A 226 14.93 11.92 -7.41
N LEU A 227 15.33 10.68 -7.74
CA LEU A 227 14.47 9.50 -7.61
C LEU A 227 14.20 9.15 -6.13
N HIS A 228 15.16 9.37 -5.23
CA HIS A 228 14.87 9.32 -3.79
C HIS A 228 13.85 10.38 -3.36
N LYS A 229 13.92 11.58 -3.94
CA LYS A 229 12.93 12.61 -3.66
C LYS A 229 11.53 12.24 -4.17
N VAL A 230 11.44 11.60 -5.35
CA VAL A 230 10.19 11.04 -5.88
C VAL A 230 9.63 9.99 -4.91
N GLU A 231 10.46 9.08 -4.40
CA GLU A 231 10.07 8.08 -3.40
C GLU A 231 9.45 8.74 -2.15
N GLU A 232 10.11 9.76 -1.59
CA GLU A 232 9.58 10.49 -0.43
C GLU A 232 8.20 11.11 -0.69
N LEU A 233 8.04 11.73 -1.86
CA LEU A 233 6.80 12.39 -2.26
C LEU A 233 5.67 11.37 -2.46
N LEU A 234 5.95 10.24 -3.10
CA LEU A 234 4.97 9.15 -3.27
C LEU A 234 4.57 8.52 -1.94
N LYS A 235 5.52 8.32 -1.01
CA LYS A 235 5.21 7.86 0.36
C LYS A 235 4.36 8.85 1.14
N LYS A 236 4.60 10.15 0.97
CA LYS A 236 3.75 11.18 1.57
C LYS A 236 2.32 11.15 1.01
N ALA A 237 2.17 10.97 -0.31
CA ALA A 237 0.85 10.79 -0.92
C ALA A 237 0.16 9.51 -0.40
N GLU A 238 0.90 8.40 -0.28
CA GLU A 238 0.41 7.14 0.31
C GLU A 238 -0.12 7.36 1.73
N GLU A 239 0.64 8.03 2.59
CA GLU A 239 0.28 8.30 3.97
C GLU A 239 -1.02 9.11 4.07
N VAL A 240 -1.14 10.20 3.30
CA VAL A 240 -2.34 11.03 3.28
C VAL A 240 -3.56 10.22 2.82
N ILE A 241 -3.44 9.47 1.72
CA ILE A 241 -4.54 8.63 1.21
C ILE A 241 -4.92 7.54 2.21
N THR A 242 -3.93 6.94 2.87
CA THR A 242 -4.11 5.91 3.88
C THR A 242 -4.91 6.46 5.06
N ASN A 243 -4.50 7.61 5.60
CA ASN A 243 -5.16 8.26 6.73
C ASN A 243 -6.58 8.69 6.37
N LEU A 244 -6.78 9.26 5.18
CA LEU A 244 -8.07 9.71 4.69
C LEU A 244 -9.06 8.55 4.51
N LEU A 245 -8.60 7.41 4.00
CA LEU A 245 -9.47 6.27 3.69
C LEU A 245 -9.60 5.27 4.87
N ALA A 246 -8.71 5.31 5.86
CA ALA A 246 -8.73 4.40 7.02
C ALA A 246 -10.11 4.30 7.71
N PRO A 247 -10.85 5.40 7.96
CA PRO A 247 -12.23 5.36 8.49
C PRO A 247 -13.23 4.54 7.68
N HIS A 248 -12.95 4.33 6.39
CA HIS A 248 -13.92 3.86 5.40
C HIS A 248 -13.55 2.51 4.79
N LEU A 249 -12.41 1.94 5.19
CA LEU A 249 -11.82 0.72 4.65
C LEU A 249 -11.66 -0.35 5.73
N THR A 250 -11.70 -1.60 5.29
CA THR A 250 -11.27 -2.73 6.12
C THR A 250 -9.76 -2.92 5.99
N SER A 251 -9.09 -3.59 6.93
CA SER A 251 -7.64 -3.84 6.84
C SER A 251 -7.22 -4.51 5.52
N LYS A 252 -8.05 -5.44 5.00
CA LYS A 252 -7.82 -6.04 3.68
C LYS A 252 -7.78 -5.01 2.54
N ASN A 253 -8.62 -3.98 2.61
CA ASN A 253 -8.64 -2.93 1.59
C ASN A 253 -7.54 -1.89 1.84
N MET A 254 -7.15 -1.66 3.10
CA MET A 254 -6.00 -0.83 3.44
C MET A 254 -4.70 -1.39 2.85
N LEU A 255 -4.50 -2.71 2.94
CA LEU A 255 -3.34 -3.38 2.32
C LEU A 255 -3.24 -3.16 0.80
N ARG A 256 -4.32 -2.79 0.12
CA ARG A 256 -4.24 -2.46 -1.32
C ARG A 256 -3.48 -1.17 -1.57
N ILE A 257 -3.60 -0.20 -0.65
CA ILE A 257 -2.91 1.10 -0.75
C ILE A 257 -1.41 0.84 -0.61
N SER A 258 -1.01 0.17 0.47
CA SER A 258 0.40 -0.16 0.70
C SER A 258 0.99 -1.06 -0.36
N SER A 259 0.23 -2.05 -0.86
CA SER A 259 0.70 -2.90 -1.96
C SER A 259 0.88 -2.13 -3.27
N ALA A 260 0.05 -1.12 -3.55
CA ALA A 260 0.14 -0.34 -4.78
C ALA A 260 1.34 0.62 -4.73
N PHE A 261 1.43 1.45 -3.68
CA PHE A 261 2.52 2.40 -3.52
C PHE A 261 3.86 1.72 -3.25
N GLY A 262 3.90 0.70 -2.39
CA GLY A 262 5.12 -0.04 -2.09
C GLY A 262 5.75 -0.75 -3.30
N CYS A 263 4.97 -1.00 -4.36
CA CYS A 263 5.48 -1.57 -5.60
C CYS A 263 6.18 -0.53 -6.49
N ILE A 264 5.64 0.69 -6.58
CA ILE A 264 6.05 1.68 -7.59
C ILE A 264 6.84 2.86 -7.01
N ALA A 265 6.81 3.06 -5.70
CA ALA A 265 7.42 4.22 -5.05
C ALA A 265 8.88 4.02 -4.63
N SER A 266 9.44 2.82 -4.73
CA SER A 266 10.82 2.55 -4.31
C SER A 266 11.84 3.22 -5.24
N ALA A 267 12.81 3.98 -4.71
CA ALA A 267 13.87 4.55 -5.54
C ALA A 267 14.69 3.48 -6.28
N ASP A 268 14.91 2.31 -5.66
CA ASP A 268 15.61 1.19 -6.32
C ASP A 268 14.84 0.68 -7.55
N PHE A 269 13.51 0.60 -7.43
CA PHE A 269 12.63 0.24 -8.54
C PHE A 269 12.71 1.30 -9.64
N LEU A 270 12.55 2.58 -9.28
CA LEU A 270 12.61 3.69 -10.23
C LEU A 270 13.96 3.75 -10.95
N LEU A 271 15.08 3.60 -10.23
CA LEU A 271 16.43 3.55 -10.79
C LEU A 271 16.60 2.39 -11.76
N THR A 272 16.08 1.21 -11.40
CA THR A 272 16.12 0.04 -12.28
C THR A 272 15.35 0.29 -13.57
N VAL A 273 14.18 0.93 -13.48
CA VAL A 273 13.36 1.27 -14.64
C VAL A 273 14.06 2.27 -15.55
N PHE A 274 14.71 3.30 -15.00
CA PHE A 274 15.47 4.30 -15.77
C PHE A 274 16.70 3.73 -16.50
N LYS A 275 17.24 2.61 -16.03
CA LYS A 275 18.47 2.01 -16.59
C LYS A 275 18.22 0.90 -17.60
N LYS A 276 16.98 0.42 -17.72
CA LYS A 276 16.62 -0.74 -18.56
C LYS A 276 16.18 -0.27 -19.96
N PRO A 277 16.98 -0.47 -21.02
CA PRO A 277 16.62 -0.05 -22.37
C PRO A 277 15.33 -0.72 -22.88
N GLU A 278 15.05 -1.95 -22.44
CA GLU A 278 13.81 -2.65 -22.82
C GLU A 278 12.53 -2.01 -22.26
N LEU A 279 12.66 -1.08 -21.31
CA LEU A 279 11.55 -0.35 -20.71
C LEU A 279 11.39 1.06 -21.27
N GLU A 280 12.27 1.51 -22.18
CA GLU A 280 12.32 2.90 -22.64
C GLU A 280 10.98 3.37 -23.22
N ASP A 281 10.38 2.60 -24.13
CA ASP A 281 9.09 2.94 -24.76
C ASP A 281 7.91 2.99 -23.76
N ASP A 282 7.95 2.16 -22.73
CA ASP A 282 6.90 2.13 -21.70
C ASP A 282 7.12 3.24 -20.67
N LEU A 283 8.39 3.58 -20.39
CA LEU A 283 8.76 4.69 -19.52
C LEU A 283 8.44 6.04 -20.19
N ASP A 284 8.68 6.20 -21.49
CA ASP A 284 8.31 7.39 -22.26
C ASP A 284 6.81 7.67 -22.18
N LYS A 285 5.98 6.65 -22.47
CA LYS A 285 4.52 6.74 -22.31
C LYS A 285 4.07 7.00 -20.88
N LEU A 286 4.80 6.46 -19.89
CA LEU A 286 4.52 6.74 -18.49
C LEU A 286 4.76 8.22 -18.19
N ILE A 287 5.85 8.77 -18.68
CA ILE A 287 6.23 10.17 -18.48
C ILE A 287 5.27 11.11 -19.20
N ASP A 288 4.87 10.81 -20.44
CA ASP A 288 3.84 11.56 -21.17
C ASP A 288 2.52 11.61 -20.38
N ALA A 289 2.10 10.46 -19.82
CA ALA A 289 0.90 10.39 -19.01
C ALA A 289 1.05 11.19 -17.71
N MET A 290 2.21 11.13 -17.05
CA MET A 290 2.50 11.94 -15.86
C MET A 290 2.46 13.43 -16.18
N GLU A 291 3.08 13.85 -17.29
CA GLU A 291 3.13 15.25 -17.72
C GLU A 291 1.73 15.82 -17.91
N TYR A 292 0.82 15.08 -18.55
CA TYR A 292 -0.59 15.46 -18.66
C TYR A 292 -1.19 15.85 -17.29
N TYR A 293 -0.97 15.04 -16.26
CA TYR A 293 -1.51 15.32 -14.93
C TYR A 293 -0.83 16.47 -14.20
N THR A 294 0.37 16.88 -14.60
CA THR A 294 1.03 18.08 -14.03
C THR A 294 0.44 19.38 -14.57
N GLN A 295 -0.11 19.37 -15.79
CA GLN A 295 -0.56 20.58 -16.48
C GLN A 295 -1.90 21.14 -15.94
N PHE A 296 -2.77 20.29 -15.39
CA PHE A 296 -4.08 20.70 -14.88
C PHE A 296 -4.06 20.91 -13.37
N HIS A 297 -4.21 22.17 -12.94
CA HIS A 297 -4.45 22.50 -11.53
C HIS A 297 -5.90 22.11 -11.21
N TYR A 298 -6.11 21.10 -10.35
CA TYR A 298 -7.42 20.91 -9.73
C TYR A 298 -7.59 22.05 -8.72
N HIS A 299 -8.27 23.12 -9.15
CA HIS A 299 -8.84 24.14 -8.27
C HIS A 299 -10.22 23.73 -7.80
#